data_AF-A0A7C6IG57-F1
#
_entry.id   AF-A0A7C6IG57-F1
#
_cell.length_a   1.000
_cell.length_b   1.000
_cell.length_c   1.000
_cell.angle_alpha   90.00
_cell.angle_beta   90.00
_cell.angle_gamma   90.00
#
_symmetry.space_group_name_H-M   'P 1'
#
loop_
_entity.id
_entity.type
_entity.pdbx_description
1 polymer ?
#
loop_
_entity_poly.entity_id
_entity_poly.type
_entity_poly.pdbx_seq_one_letter_code
_entity_poly.pdbx_strand_id
1 'polypeptide(L)'
;QDASTAATAVVLGRADALAADSPVSAWAVQRADGQLELAGDIYDGAPFGWPVPQGSELAPLLADALQHLIDSGDYARLCDMWGLADGAVDVARINGEEPR
;
A
#
# COMPACT_ATOMS: atom_id res chain seq x y z
N GLN A 1 -3.55 12.70 11.71
CA GLN A 1 -4.28 13.59 10.80
C GLN A 1 -4.87 12.70 9.72
N ASP A 2 -6.13 12.89 9.36
CA ASP A 2 -6.77 12.13 8.27
C ASP A 2 -6.18 12.56 6.92
N ALA A 3 -5.81 11.59 6.08
CA ALA A 3 -5.25 11.85 4.75
C ALA A 3 -6.19 12.73 3.90
N SER A 4 -7.51 12.59 4.08
CA SER A 4 -8.52 13.40 3.38
C SER A 4 -8.41 14.89 3.75
N THR A 5 -8.12 15.18 5.02
CA THR A 5 -7.94 16.56 5.51
C THR A 5 -6.63 17.14 4.99
N ALA A 6 -5.56 16.34 4.94
CA ALA A 6 -4.27 16.76 4.38
C ALA A 6 -4.38 17.10 2.89
N ALA A 7 -5.05 16.26 2.09
CA ALA A 7 -5.32 16.52 0.67
C ALA A 7 -6.13 17.82 0.48
N THR A 8 -7.17 18.02 1.29
CA THR A 8 -7.97 19.25 1.25
C THR A 8 -7.14 20.50 1.57
N ALA A 9 -6.19 20.41 2.50
CA ALA A 9 -5.31 21.52 2.84
C ALA A 9 -4.43 21.93 1.65
N VAL A 10 -3.93 20.99 0.86
CA VAL A 10 -3.16 21.27 -0.37
C VAL A 10 -4.05 21.90 -1.44
N VAL A 11 -5.22 21.31 -1.71
CA VAL A 11 -6.19 21.84 -2.69
C VAL A 11 -6.62 23.29 -2.38
N LEU A 12 -6.77 23.62 -1.09
CA LEU A 12 -7.12 24.98 -0.65
C LEU A 12 -5.93 25.94 -0.55
N GLY A 13 -4.70 25.52 -0.91
CA GLY A 13 -3.49 26.32 -0.82
C GLY A 13 -3.04 26.63 0.61
N ARG A 14 -3.45 25.83 1.60
CA ARG A 14 -3.04 25.95 3.00
C ARG A 14 -1.74 25.19 3.30
N ALA A 15 -1.34 24.30 2.41
CA ALA A 15 -0.08 23.57 2.43
C ALA A 15 0.42 23.41 0.99
N ASP A 16 1.73 23.35 0.80
CA ASP A 16 2.34 23.17 -0.52
C ASP A 16 2.31 21.71 -0.99
N ALA A 17 2.33 20.76 -0.05
CA ALA A 17 2.33 19.33 -0.32
C ALA A 17 1.77 18.53 0.87
N LEU A 18 1.43 17.27 0.61
CA LEU A 18 1.14 16.26 1.61
C LEU A 18 2.09 15.07 1.41
N ALA A 19 2.43 14.39 2.50
CA ALA A 19 3.16 13.12 2.45
C ALA A 19 2.26 12.02 3.02
N ALA A 20 2.04 10.98 2.23
CA ALA A 20 1.25 9.81 2.59
C ALA A 20 1.71 8.61 1.75
N ASP A 21 1.35 7.42 2.20
CA ASP A 21 1.67 6.17 1.49
C ASP A 21 1.21 6.21 0.03
N SER A 22 1.94 5.52 -0.85
CA SER A 22 1.67 5.53 -2.30
C SER A 22 0.22 5.25 -2.70
N PRO A 23 -0.53 4.27 -2.14
CA PRO A 23 -1.91 4.05 -2.53
C PRO A 23 -2.86 5.18 -2.09
N VAL A 24 -2.58 5.81 -0.94
CA VAL A 24 -3.38 6.93 -0.44
C VAL A 24 -3.15 8.16 -1.30
N SER A 25 -1.90 8.43 -1.66
CA SER A 25 -1.51 9.53 -2.54
C SER A 25 -2.08 9.35 -3.94
N ALA A 26 -1.96 8.16 -4.53
CA ALA A 26 -2.54 7.84 -5.84
C ALA A 26 -4.06 8.00 -5.86
N TRP A 27 -4.75 7.53 -4.81
CA TRP A 27 -6.20 7.71 -4.67
C TRP A 27 -6.60 9.18 -4.54
N ALA A 28 -5.88 9.97 -3.75
CA ALA A 28 -6.14 11.40 -3.60
C ALA A 28 -5.99 12.15 -4.94
N VAL A 29 -4.93 11.86 -5.70
CA VAL A 29 -4.71 12.42 -7.04
C VAL A 29 -5.84 12.04 -8.00
N GLN A 30 -6.25 10.76 -8.03
CA GLN A 30 -7.36 10.31 -8.88
C GLN A 30 -8.68 11.04 -8.57
N ARG A 31 -8.90 11.42 -7.31
CA ARG A 31 -10.13 12.10 -6.85
C ARG A 31 -10.08 13.62 -6.94
N ALA A 32 -8.93 14.21 -7.22
CA ALA A 32 -8.72 15.65 -7.14
C ALA A 32 -9.06 16.41 -8.44
N ASP A 33 -9.62 15.75 -9.46
CA ASP A 33 -10.00 16.39 -10.74
C ASP A 33 -8.87 17.25 -11.36
N GLY A 34 -7.61 16.79 -11.24
CA GLY A 34 -6.42 17.47 -11.75
C GLY A 34 -5.85 18.57 -10.85
N GLN A 35 -6.41 18.78 -9.65
CA GLN A 35 -5.89 19.76 -8.67
C GLN A 35 -4.69 19.26 -7.87
N LEU A 36 -4.42 17.95 -7.89
CA LEU A 36 -3.27 17.31 -7.26
C LEU A 36 -2.53 16.46 -8.29
N GLU A 37 -1.22 16.33 -8.10
CA GLU A 37 -0.33 15.44 -8.86
C GLU A 37 0.66 14.77 -7.92
N LEU A 38 1.27 13.67 -8.35
CA LEU A 38 2.37 13.05 -7.61
C LEU A 38 3.64 13.87 -7.80
N ALA A 39 4.24 14.29 -6.68
CA ALA A 39 5.49 15.05 -6.68
C ALA A 39 6.69 14.09 -6.66
N GLY A 40 7.07 13.58 -7.84
CA GLY A 40 8.21 12.69 -8.01
C GLY A 40 7.90 11.21 -7.75
N ASP A 41 8.96 10.41 -7.61
CA ASP A 41 8.88 8.96 -7.44
C ASP A 41 8.56 8.56 -5.99
N ILE A 42 8.01 7.35 -5.83
CA ILE A 42 7.85 6.73 -4.50
C ILE A 42 9.23 6.56 -3.87
N TYR A 43 9.38 7.04 -2.64
CA TYR A 43 10.59 6.87 -1.84
C TYR A 43 10.24 6.20 -0.50
N ASP A 44 11.22 5.49 0.09
CA ASP A 44 11.08 4.79 1.38
C ASP A 44 9.87 3.83 1.46
N GLY A 45 9.52 3.23 0.31
CA GLY A 45 8.44 2.27 0.21
C GLY A 45 8.83 0.92 0.82
N ALA A 46 7.91 0.33 1.57
CA ALA A 46 8.02 -1.05 2.05
C ALA A 46 6.67 -1.76 1.84
N PRO A 47 6.67 -3.10 1.70
CA PRO A 47 5.43 -3.87 1.65
C PRO A 47 4.61 -3.70 2.94
N PHE A 48 3.29 -3.66 2.79
CA PHE A 48 2.37 -3.74 3.93
C PHE A 48 2.31 -5.18 4.47
N GLY A 49 2.03 -5.32 5.77
CA GLY A 49 1.89 -6.62 6.41
C GLY A 49 0.91 -6.60 7.57
N TRP A 50 0.64 -7.78 8.13
CA TRP A 50 -0.23 -7.96 9.28
C TRP A 50 0.59 -8.18 10.54
N PRO A 51 0.53 -7.27 11.54
CA PRO A 51 1.23 -7.47 12.79
C PRO A 51 0.55 -8.59 13.59
N VAL A 52 1.35 -9.52 14.12
CA VAL A 52 0.92 -10.58 15.02
C VAL A 52 1.88 -10.67 16.21
N PRO A 53 1.45 -11.21 17.38
CA PRO A 53 2.36 -11.42 18.50
C PRO A 53 3.59 -12.24 18.10
N GLN A 54 4.74 -11.89 18.64
CA GLN A 54 5.98 -12.62 18.39
C GLN A 54 5.82 -14.10 18.79
N GLY A 55 6.20 -15.02 17.89
CA GLY A 55 6.08 -16.46 18.10
C GLY A 55 4.66 -17.02 17.90
N SER A 56 3.70 -16.21 17.45
CA SER A 56 2.36 -16.70 17.11
C SER A 56 2.38 -17.60 15.89
N GLU A 57 1.67 -18.73 15.95
CA GLU A 57 1.40 -19.60 14.80
C GLU A 57 0.58 -18.91 13.69
N LEU A 58 -0.01 -17.74 13.97
CA LEU A 58 -0.69 -16.93 12.96
C LEU A 58 0.28 -16.37 11.91
N ALA A 59 1.55 -16.12 12.26
CA ALA A 59 2.52 -15.58 11.32
C ALA A 59 2.72 -16.49 10.08
N PRO A 60 3.10 -17.77 10.24
CA PRO A 60 3.22 -18.68 9.10
C PRO A 60 1.87 -18.93 8.41
N LEU A 61 0.77 -19.04 9.16
CA LEU A 61 -0.56 -19.27 8.57
C LEU A 61 -1.00 -18.13 7.62
N LEU A 62 -0.77 -16.88 8.02
CA LEU A 62 -1.09 -15.72 7.17
C LEU A 62 -0.16 -15.62 5.96
N ALA A 63 1.12 -15.96 6.12
CA ALA A 63 2.07 -16.01 5.01
C ALA A 63 1.66 -17.07 3.97
N ASP A 64 1.32 -18.29 4.41
CA ASP A 64 0.85 -19.37 3.54
C ASP A 64 -0.45 -18.98 2.81
N ALA A 65 -1.39 -18.35 3.52
CA ALA A 65 -2.63 -17.88 2.93
C ALA A 65 -2.41 -16.80 1.86
N LEU A 66 -1.49 -15.85 2.10
CA LEU A 66 -1.13 -14.85 1.10
C LEU A 66 -0.40 -15.50 -0.08
N GLN A 67 0.53 -16.43 0.16
CA GLN A 67 1.22 -17.15 -0.92
C GLN A 67 0.22 -17.91 -1.79
N HIS A 68 -0.78 -18.55 -1.20
CA HIS A 68 -1.84 -19.21 -1.95
C HIS A 68 -2.60 -18.25 -2.88
N LEU A 69 -2.90 -17.03 -2.41
CA LEU A 69 -3.57 -16.00 -3.23
C LEU A 69 -2.66 -15.45 -4.34
N ILE A 70 -1.36 -15.37 -4.09
CA ILE A 70 -0.36 -15.00 -5.10
C ILE A 70 -0.31 -16.09 -6.19
N ASP A 71 -0.14 -17.35 -5.79
CA ASP A 71 -0.02 -18.48 -6.69
C ASP A 71 -1.31 -18.72 -7.51
N SER A 72 -2.48 -18.43 -6.93
CA SER A 72 -3.77 -18.54 -7.64
C SER A 72 -4.03 -17.38 -8.60
N GLY A 73 -3.25 -16.29 -8.53
CA GLY A 73 -3.45 -15.05 -9.26
C GLY A 73 -4.58 -14.16 -8.71
N ASP A 74 -5.26 -14.57 -7.63
CA ASP A 74 -6.30 -13.77 -6.99
C ASP A 74 -5.74 -12.49 -6.38
N TYR A 75 -4.53 -12.55 -5.84
CA TYR A 75 -3.85 -11.39 -5.28
C TYR A 75 -3.61 -10.31 -6.34
N ALA A 76 -3.08 -10.69 -7.51
CA ALA A 76 -2.87 -9.78 -8.63
C ALA A 76 -4.20 -9.13 -9.07
N ARG A 77 -5.25 -9.94 -9.24
CA ARG A 77 -6.60 -9.44 -9.59
C ARG A 77 -7.15 -8.44 -8.56
N LEU A 78 -6.91 -8.67 -7.28
CA LEU A 78 -7.33 -7.75 -6.21
C LEU A 78 -6.50 -6.46 -6.25
N CYS A 79 -5.18 -6.55 -6.42
CA CYS A 79 -4.33 -5.37 -6.55
C CYS A 79 -4.76 -4.50 -7.73
N ASP A 80 -5.04 -5.08 -8.89
CA ASP A 80 -5.51 -4.34 -10.07
C ASP A 80 -6.83 -3.63 -9.82
N MET A 81 -7.79 -4.32 -9.18
CA MET A 81 -9.10 -3.76 -8.85
C MET A 81 -9.01 -2.51 -7.97
N TRP A 82 -7.97 -2.41 -7.13
CA TRP A 82 -7.75 -1.29 -6.22
C TRP A 82 -6.63 -0.33 -6.67
N GLY A 83 -6.04 -0.54 -7.85
CA GLY A 83 -4.94 0.30 -8.34
C GLY A 83 -3.65 0.16 -7.53
N LEU A 84 -3.40 -1.04 -6.98
CA LEU A 84 -2.25 -1.36 -6.11
C LEU A 84 -1.16 -2.18 -6.83
N ALA A 85 -1.21 -2.29 -8.16
CA ALA A 85 -0.31 -3.13 -8.94
C ALA A 85 1.18 -2.83 -8.66
N ASP A 86 1.55 -1.56 -8.56
CA ASP A 86 2.93 -1.12 -8.31
C ASP A 86 3.47 -1.54 -6.92
N GLY A 87 2.57 -1.86 -5.98
CA GLY A 87 2.92 -2.31 -4.62
C GLY A 87 2.73 -3.81 -4.40
N ALA A 88 2.42 -4.58 -5.44
CA ALA A 88 2.21 -6.01 -5.34
C ALA A 88 3.52 -6.75 -5.03
N VAL A 89 3.42 -7.84 -4.26
CA VAL A 89 4.54 -8.75 -3.96
C VAL A 89 4.38 -10.10 -4.65
N ASP A 90 5.49 -10.69 -5.06
CA ASP A 90 5.53 -12.02 -5.70
C ASP A 90 5.70 -13.17 -4.70
N VAL A 91 6.16 -12.87 -3.49
CA VAL A 91 6.43 -13.87 -2.45
C VAL A 91 5.96 -13.32 -1.10
N ALA A 92 5.16 -14.11 -0.39
CA ALA A 92 4.78 -13.80 0.98
C ALA A 92 5.98 -13.97 1.92
N ARG A 93 6.26 -12.96 2.75
CA ARG A 93 7.43 -12.93 3.64
C ARG A 93 7.02 -12.65 5.08
N ILE A 94 7.78 -13.18 6.03
CA ILE A 94 7.66 -12.84 7.46
C ILE A 94 8.84 -11.95 7.81
N ASN A 95 8.57 -10.74 8.31
CA ASN A 95 9.59 -9.73 8.64
C ASN A 95 10.60 -9.46 7.52
N GLY A 96 10.19 -9.61 6.25
CA GLY A 96 11.04 -9.40 5.07
C GLY A 96 12.00 -10.55 4.74
N GLU A 97 12.02 -11.63 5.52
CA GLU A 97 12.81 -12.84 5.23
C GLU A 97 12.16 -13.69 4.13
N GLU A 98 12.97 -14.33 3.29
CA GLU A 98 12.47 -15.33 2.33
C GLU A 98 11.91 -16.56 3.06
N PRO A 99 10.87 -17.21 2.52
CA PRO A 99 10.36 -18.47 3.05
C PRO A 99 11.49 -19.52 3.10
N ARG A 100 11.65 -20.21 4.24
CA ARG A 100 12.62 -21.33 4.38
C ARG A 100 12.03 -22.65 3.93
#